data_AF-A0A7J8U831-F1
#
_entry.id   AF-A0A7J8U831-F1
#
_cell.length_a   1.000
_cell.length_b   1.000
_cell.length_c   1.000
_cell.angle_alpha   90.00
_cell.angle_beta   90.00
_cell.angle_gamma   90.00
#
_symmetry.space_group_name_H-M   'P 1'
#
loop_
_entity.id
_entity.type
_entity.pdbx_description
1 polymer ?
#
loop_
_entity_poly.entity_id
_entity_poly.type
_entity_poly.pdbx_seq_one_letter_code
_entity_poly.pdbx_strand_id
1 'polypeptide(L)'
;GKKKTSDLKPLPNYHDTDLPFSLSLVEKTFLRGRELKCCYKATVDGFSATNFHECCDFKGPCVIIGYTNKSFKFGAFNPEGYRSTDDYYDTFDAFLFYWIDNGETDPIILPKIGGSGAALFDYARGGPQFGADGLLIGPPLAPVMGGFAGPDTNSGIGDLRQAKSRLGLSYAKRTDGKESLFGDDSKVTLEEVQVFCSPQIASLY
;
A
#
# COMPACT_ATOMS: atom_id res chain seq x y z
N GLY A 1 -35.77 5.46 -31.42
CA GLY A 1 -35.30 4.58 -30.32
C GLY A 1 -33.93 5.06 -29.87
N LYS A 2 -33.78 5.38 -28.58
CA LYS A 2 -32.55 5.96 -28.01
C LYS A 2 -31.38 4.98 -28.15
N LYS A 3 -30.26 5.47 -28.69
CA LYS A 3 -28.96 4.76 -28.73
C LYS A 3 -28.51 4.50 -27.28
N LYS A 4 -28.20 3.24 -26.97
CA LYS A 4 -27.47 2.87 -25.76
C LYS A 4 -26.08 3.50 -25.86
N THR A 5 -25.81 4.52 -25.05
CA THR A 5 -24.46 4.93 -24.70
C THR A 5 -23.85 3.75 -23.95
N SER A 6 -22.84 3.11 -24.56
CA SER A 6 -21.94 2.22 -23.85
C SER A 6 -21.18 3.08 -22.84
N ASP A 7 -21.47 2.91 -21.54
CA ASP A 7 -20.61 3.37 -20.47
C ASP A 7 -19.29 2.60 -20.59
N LEU A 8 -18.37 3.13 -21.40
CA LEU A 8 -16.99 2.68 -21.41
C LEU A 8 -16.42 3.08 -20.05
N LYS A 9 -16.26 2.11 -19.12
CA LYS A 9 -15.38 2.29 -17.95
C LYS A 9 -14.09 2.94 -18.48
N PRO A 10 -13.64 4.10 -17.93
CA PRO A 10 -12.36 4.68 -18.31
C PRO A 10 -11.30 3.59 -18.20
N LEU A 11 -10.53 3.38 -19.26
CA LEU A 11 -9.39 2.47 -19.20
C LEU A 11 -8.52 2.89 -18.02
N PRO A 12 -8.08 1.95 -17.16
CA PRO A 12 -7.21 2.30 -16.04
C PRO A 12 -5.98 3.04 -16.57
N ASN A 13 -5.80 4.28 -16.13
CA ASN A 13 -4.62 5.06 -16.48
C ASN A 13 -3.43 4.46 -15.73
N TYR A 14 -2.37 4.14 -16.46
CA TYR A 14 -1.12 3.66 -15.92
C TYR A 14 -0.03 4.66 -16.29
N HIS A 15 0.82 4.99 -15.32
CA HIS A 15 1.95 5.88 -15.54
C HIS A 15 3.07 5.16 -16.25
N ASP A 16 3.70 5.84 -17.20
CA ASP A 16 4.95 5.41 -17.82
C ASP A 16 6.07 5.57 -16.78
N THR A 17 6.37 4.49 -16.06
CA THR A 17 7.31 4.49 -14.93
C THR A 17 7.97 3.12 -14.86
N ASP A 18 9.29 3.11 -14.90
CA ASP A 18 10.08 1.89 -14.72
C ASP A 18 9.83 1.28 -13.35
N LEU A 19 9.91 -0.06 -13.27
CA LEU A 19 9.77 -0.76 -12.01
C LEU A 19 10.96 -0.41 -11.10
N PRO A 20 10.72 0.17 -9.91
CA PRO A 20 11.79 0.50 -8.99
C PRO A 20 12.25 -0.73 -8.18
N PHE A 21 11.83 -1.94 -8.55
CA PHE A 21 12.20 -3.18 -7.88
C PHE A 21 12.35 -4.30 -8.90
N SER A 22 13.19 -5.28 -8.59
CA SER A 22 13.31 -6.49 -9.39
C SER A 22 12.05 -7.35 -9.27
N LEU A 23 11.61 -7.96 -10.38
CA LEU A 23 10.49 -8.90 -10.39
C LEU A 23 10.72 -10.14 -9.50
N SER A 24 11.98 -10.44 -9.15
CA SER A 24 12.30 -11.48 -8.16
C SER A 24 11.61 -11.26 -6.81
N LEU A 25 11.32 -10.00 -6.45
CA LEU A 25 10.60 -9.63 -5.22
C LEU A 25 9.21 -10.29 -5.14
N VAL A 26 8.54 -10.45 -6.28
CA VAL A 26 7.17 -10.96 -6.36
C VAL A 26 7.09 -12.37 -6.95
N GLU A 27 8.22 -13.03 -7.13
CA GLU A 27 8.30 -14.37 -7.76
C GLU A 27 7.52 -15.44 -6.98
N LYS A 28 7.34 -15.24 -5.66
CA LYS A 28 6.60 -16.16 -4.78
C LYS A 28 5.15 -15.74 -4.54
N THR A 29 4.61 -14.80 -5.32
CA THR A 29 3.26 -14.26 -5.14
C THR A 29 2.38 -14.48 -6.37
N PHE A 30 1.11 -14.07 -6.30
CA PHE A 30 0.18 -14.08 -7.44
C PHE A 30 0.59 -13.18 -8.62
N LEU A 31 1.58 -12.31 -8.41
CA LEU A 31 2.17 -11.45 -9.44
C LEU A 31 3.32 -12.11 -10.22
N ARG A 32 3.71 -13.34 -9.85
CA ARG A 32 4.78 -14.10 -10.53
C ARG A 32 4.59 -14.13 -12.05
N GLY A 33 5.63 -13.72 -12.78
CA GLY A 33 5.66 -13.77 -14.24
C GLY A 33 4.68 -12.81 -14.93
N ARG A 34 4.10 -11.86 -14.20
CA ARG A 34 3.16 -10.86 -14.75
C ARG A 34 3.85 -9.53 -15.00
N GLU A 35 3.39 -8.85 -16.05
CA GLU A 35 3.71 -7.45 -16.25
C GLU A 35 3.05 -6.61 -15.14
N LEU A 36 3.83 -5.71 -14.56
CA LEU A 36 3.39 -4.75 -13.55
C LEU A 36 3.50 -3.34 -14.09
N LYS A 37 2.50 -2.51 -13.81
CA LYS A 37 2.47 -1.09 -14.20
C LYS A 37 2.11 -0.21 -13.02
N CYS A 38 2.67 1.00 -13.02
CA CYS A 38 2.38 2.01 -12.01
C CYS A 38 0.94 2.51 -12.19
N CYS A 39 0.06 2.21 -11.23
CA CYS A 39 -1.34 2.61 -11.28
C CYS A 39 -1.66 3.84 -10.42
N TYR A 40 -0.73 4.25 -9.56
CA TYR A 40 -0.81 5.43 -8.72
C TYR A 40 0.59 5.99 -8.46
N LYS A 41 0.72 7.31 -8.55
CA LYS A 41 1.92 8.07 -8.22
C LYS A 41 1.51 9.35 -7.51
N ALA A 42 1.77 9.44 -6.21
CA ALA A 42 1.26 10.51 -5.35
C ALA A 42 1.66 11.92 -5.81
N THR A 43 2.85 12.07 -6.40
CA THR A 43 3.30 13.36 -6.97
C THR A 43 2.52 13.83 -8.20
N VAL A 44 1.84 12.91 -8.89
CA VAL A 44 1.03 13.18 -10.09
C VAL A 44 -0.47 13.16 -9.77
N ASP A 45 -0.92 12.12 -9.08
CA ASP A 45 -2.34 11.88 -8.80
C ASP A 45 -2.83 12.59 -7.52
N GLY A 46 -1.90 13.04 -6.68
CA GLY A 46 -2.19 13.70 -5.40
C GLY A 46 -2.04 12.77 -4.19
N PHE A 47 -1.74 13.38 -3.04
CA PHE A 47 -1.41 12.66 -1.79
C PHE A 47 -2.60 12.35 -0.89
N SER A 48 -3.84 12.62 -1.33
CA SER A 48 -5.00 12.29 -0.50
C SER A 48 -5.31 10.80 -0.61
N ALA A 49 -5.81 10.20 0.48
CA ALA A 49 -6.30 8.82 0.46
C ALA A 49 -7.40 8.60 -0.59
N THR A 50 -8.21 9.63 -0.86
CA THR A 50 -9.21 9.58 -1.94
C THR A 50 -8.55 9.40 -3.31
N ASN A 51 -7.50 10.15 -3.64
CA ASN A 51 -6.79 9.97 -4.91
C ASN A 51 -6.12 8.59 -5.01
N PHE A 52 -5.59 8.11 -3.89
CA PHE A 52 -5.05 6.76 -3.82
C PHE A 52 -6.12 5.71 -4.18
N HIS A 53 -7.31 5.76 -3.58
CA HIS A 53 -8.38 4.80 -3.86
C HIS A 53 -8.98 4.94 -5.26
N GLU A 54 -9.15 6.17 -5.78
CA GLU A 54 -9.53 6.42 -7.18
C GLU A 54 -8.59 5.71 -8.16
N CYS A 55 -7.31 5.62 -7.82
CA CYS A 55 -6.28 5.01 -8.63
C CYS A 55 -6.02 3.53 -8.34
N CYS A 56 -6.26 3.02 -7.14
CA CYS A 56 -5.80 1.67 -6.73
C CYS A 56 -6.92 0.65 -6.58
N ASP A 57 -8.17 1.09 -6.36
CA ASP A 57 -9.26 0.17 -6.07
C ASP A 57 -9.58 -0.75 -7.25
N PHE A 58 -9.92 -1.99 -6.92
CA PHE A 58 -10.30 -3.05 -7.87
C PHE A 58 -9.20 -3.42 -8.88
N LYS A 59 -7.93 -3.20 -8.56
CA LYS A 59 -6.78 -3.60 -9.40
C LYS A 59 -6.09 -4.90 -8.97
N GLY A 60 -6.54 -5.50 -7.87
CA GLY A 60 -6.01 -6.76 -7.33
C GLY A 60 -4.69 -6.61 -6.57
N PRO A 61 -3.89 -7.70 -6.45
CA PRO A 61 -2.63 -7.68 -5.73
C PRO A 61 -1.68 -6.59 -6.23
N CYS A 62 -0.97 -5.92 -5.33
CA CYS A 62 -0.11 -4.80 -5.69
C CYS A 62 1.13 -4.66 -4.79
N VAL A 63 2.13 -3.97 -5.34
CA VAL A 63 3.35 -3.56 -4.64
C VAL A 63 3.27 -2.06 -4.40
N ILE A 64 3.47 -1.63 -3.15
CA ILE A 64 3.56 -0.24 -2.75
C ILE A 64 5.03 0.10 -2.53
N ILE A 65 5.47 1.25 -3.06
CA ILE A 65 6.82 1.77 -2.90
C ILE A 65 6.73 3.18 -2.32
N GLY A 66 7.46 3.43 -1.23
CA GLY A 66 7.53 4.73 -0.56
C GLY A 66 8.94 5.29 -0.59
N TYR A 67 9.05 6.58 -0.88
CA TYR A 67 10.29 7.34 -0.80
C TYR A 67 10.16 8.41 0.29
N THR A 68 11.08 8.41 1.23
CA THR A 68 11.14 9.42 2.30
C THR A 68 12.02 10.60 1.90
N ASN A 69 11.81 11.73 2.56
CA ASN A 69 12.68 12.92 2.42
C ASN A 69 14.11 12.74 2.97
N LYS A 70 14.43 11.59 3.57
CA LYS A 70 15.77 11.25 4.05
C LYS A 70 16.51 10.30 3.09
N SER A 71 16.10 10.28 1.80
CA SER A 71 16.65 9.36 0.80
C SER A 71 16.57 7.90 1.27
N PHE A 72 15.45 7.51 1.88
CA PHE A 72 15.19 6.11 2.26
C PHE A 72 14.02 5.56 1.46
N LYS A 73 14.20 4.34 0.96
CA LYS A 73 13.24 3.62 0.13
C LYS A 73 12.76 2.35 0.84
N PHE A 74 11.46 2.16 0.83
CA PHE A 74 10.81 0.98 1.39
C PHE A 74 9.63 0.56 0.53
N GLY A 75 9.02 -0.56 0.88
CA GLY A 75 7.76 -0.93 0.28
C GLY A 75 7.01 -2.00 1.05
N ALA A 76 5.90 -2.40 0.46
CA ALA A 76 5.02 -3.42 0.98
C ALA A 76 4.31 -4.15 -0.15
N PHE A 77 3.96 -5.41 0.07
CA PHE A 77 3.17 -6.19 -0.87
C PHE A 77 1.81 -6.50 -0.26
N ASN A 78 0.75 -6.06 -0.93
CA ASN A 78 -0.63 -6.35 -0.59
C ASN A 78 -1.19 -7.44 -1.54
N PRO A 79 -1.40 -8.68 -1.06
CA PRO A 79 -1.97 -9.76 -1.87
C PRO A 79 -3.45 -9.59 -2.20
N GLU A 80 -4.22 -8.82 -1.42
CA GLU A 80 -5.68 -8.68 -1.59
C GLU A 80 -6.06 -7.55 -2.56
N GLY A 81 -5.22 -6.52 -2.62
CA GLY A 81 -5.52 -5.24 -3.26
C GLY A 81 -6.36 -4.32 -2.37
N TYR A 82 -6.98 -3.32 -2.99
CA TYR A 82 -7.83 -2.32 -2.32
C TYR A 82 -9.23 -2.28 -2.95
N ARG A 83 -10.24 -2.05 -2.13
CA ARG A 83 -11.66 -1.94 -2.53
C ARG A 83 -12.44 -0.96 -1.66
N SER A 84 -11.79 -0.22 -0.76
CA SER A 84 -12.41 0.73 0.16
C SER A 84 -13.49 0.08 1.04
N THR A 85 -13.23 -1.12 1.59
CA THR A 85 -14.26 -1.88 2.33
C THR A 85 -14.49 -1.43 3.77
N ASP A 86 -13.63 -0.58 4.32
CA ASP A 86 -13.57 -0.24 5.74
C ASP A 86 -13.43 -1.48 6.64
N ASP A 87 -12.70 -2.49 6.17
CA ASP A 87 -12.49 -3.77 6.85
C ASP A 87 -11.00 -4.16 6.90
N TYR A 88 -10.70 -5.28 7.54
CA TYR A 88 -9.38 -5.87 7.62
C TYR A 88 -9.32 -7.25 6.98
N TYR A 89 -8.12 -7.63 6.53
CA TYR A 89 -7.86 -8.94 5.94
C TYR A 89 -6.79 -9.68 6.73
N ASP A 90 -7.04 -10.95 7.04
CA ASP A 90 -6.05 -11.86 7.59
C ASP A 90 -5.37 -12.62 6.44
N THR A 91 -4.06 -12.46 6.31
CA THR A 91 -3.24 -13.11 5.27
C THR A 91 -1.80 -13.23 5.74
N PHE A 92 -1.15 -14.34 5.37
CA PHE A 92 0.28 -14.56 5.61
C PHE A 92 1.15 -14.16 4.41
N ASP A 93 0.53 -13.89 3.26
CA ASP A 93 1.25 -13.57 2.03
C ASP A 93 1.61 -12.08 1.93
N ALA A 94 1.06 -11.24 2.81
CA ALA A 94 1.46 -9.85 2.95
C ALA A 94 2.84 -9.75 3.60
N PHE A 95 3.67 -8.83 3.11
CA PHE A 95 4.98 -8.56 3.67
C PHE A 95 5.40 -7.11 3.47
N LEU A 96 6.22 -6.62 4.39
CA LEU A 96 6.93 -5.35 4.25
C LEU A 96 8.34 -5.62 3.72
N PHE A 97 9.00 -4.61 3.16
CA PHE A 97 10.39 -4.73 2.77
C PHE A 97 11.10 -3.38 2.73
N TYR A 98 12.42 -3.40 2.80
CA TYR A 98 13.27 -2.21 2.73
C TYR A 98 14.62 -2.50 2.10
N TRP A 99 15.32 -1.43 1.71
CA TRP A 99 16.70 -1.48 1.23
C TRP A 99 17.65 -0.86 2.24
N ILE A 100 18.87 -1.39 2.32
CA ILE A 100 19.97 -0.76 3.06
C ILE A 100 20.59 0.35 2.21
N ASP A 101 20.83 0.06 0.92
CA ASP A 101 21.55 0.93 -0.02
C ASP A 101 20.64 1.42 -1.16
N ASN A 102 19.48 1.96 -0.83
CA ASN A 102 18.55 2.63 -1.78
C ASN A 102 18.13 1.86 -3.05
N GLY A 103 18.30 0.54 -3.11
CA GLY A 103 17.89 -0.27 -4.25
C GLY A 103 19.03 -0.93 -5.02
N GLU A 104 20.30 -0.75 -4.60
CA GLU A 104 21.43 -1.41 -5.25
C GLU A 104 21.48 -2.92 -4.97
N THR A 105 20.89 -3.35 -3.86
CA THR A 105 20.82 -4.74 -3.42
C THR A 105 19.39 -5.26 -3.41
N ASP A 106 19.22 -6.58 -3.30
CA ASP A 106 17.90 -7.16 -3.09
C ASP A 106 17.30 -6.66 -1.76
N PRO A 107 15.98 -6.35 -1.73
CA PRO A 107 15.34 -5.87 -0.53
C PRO A 107 15.30 -6.94 0.57
N ILE A 108 15.35 -6.49 1.82
CA ILE A 108 15.12 -7.33 2.99
C ILE A 108 13.61 -7.43 3.23
N ILE A 109 13.09 -8.65 3.20
CA ILE A 109 11.67 -8.94 3.40
C ILE A 109 11.38 -9.15 4.90
N LEU A 110 10.31 -8.50 5.36
CA LEU A 110 9.76 -8.60 6.71
C LEU A 110 8.37 -9.27 6.61
N PRO A 111 8.28 -10.59 6.85
CA PRO A 111 7.02 -11.32 6.71
C PRO A 111 6.01 -10.94 7.81
N LYS A 112 4.73 -11.24 7.56
CA LYS A 112 3.68 -11.27 8.59
C LYS A 112 4.08 -12.23 9.72
N ILE A 113 3.89 -11.79 10.97
CA ILE A 113 4.09 -12.59 12.19
C ILE A 113 2.87 -12.44 13.13
N GLY A 114 2.91 -13.06 14.31
CA GLY A 114 1.88 -12.89 15.34
C GLY A 114 0.61 -13.74 15.16
N GLY A 115 0.63 -14.73 14.26
CA GLY A 115 -0.49 -15.64 14.02
C GLY A 115 -1.63 -15.02 13.20
N SER A 116 -2.84 -15.58 13.36
CA SER A 116 -4.08 -15.09 12.74
C SER A 116 -4.45 -13.73 13.33
N GLY A 117 -4.52 -12.71 12.48
CA GLY A 117 -4.84 -11.35 12.91
C GLY A 117 -4.61 -10.37 11.77
N ALA A 118 -5.33 -9.25 11.81
CA ALA A 118 -5.37 -8.25 10.74
C ALA A 118 -3.98 -7.95 10.17
N ALA A 119 -3.71 -8.47 8.97
CA ALA A 119 -2.49 -8.23 8.22
C ALA A 119 -2.57 -6.93 7.44
N LEU A 120 -3.79 -6.57 7.02
CA LEU A 120 -4.10 -5.43 6.18
C LEU A 120 -5.36 -4.74 6.70
N PHE A 121 -5.45 -3.44 6.50
CA PHE A 121 -6.68 -2.67 6.69
C PHE A 121 -6.96 -1.87 5.40
N ASP A 122 -8.19 -1.94 4.91
CA ASP A 122 -8.64 -1.29 3.67
C ASP A 122 -9.68 -0.21 4.00
N TYR A 123 -9.23 0.86 4.65
CA TYR A 123 -10.07 1.98 5.03
C TYR A 123 -10.28 2.93 3.87
N ALA A 124 -11.54 3.23 3.50
CA ALA A 124 -11.89 4.09 2.37
C ALA A 124 -11.34 5.53 2.47
N ARG A 125 -10.95 5.94 3.69
CA ARG A 125 -10.41 7.27 4.00
C ARG A 125 -8.95 7.24 4.46
N GLY A 126 -8.32 6.08 4.45
CA GLY A 126 -6.90 5.88 4.77
C GLY A 126 -6.11 5.50 3.53
N GLY A 127 -4.79 5.69 3.57
CA GLY A 127 -3.91 5.05 2.60
C GLY A 127 -3.59 3.61 2.99
N PRO A 128 -2.52 3.03 2.40
CA PRO A 128 -2.05 1.69 2.74
C PRO A 128 -1.80 1.49 4.25
N GLN A 129 -2.40 0.44 4.81
CA GLN A 129 -2.18 0.05 6.21
C GLN A 129 -1.92 -1.46 6.34
N PHE A 130 -0.77 -1.79 6.91
CA PHE A 130 -0.27 -3.14 7.13
C PHE A 130 -0.17 -3.40 8.64
N GLY A 131 -1.05 -4.25 9.13
CA GLY A 131 -1.20 -4.50 10.56
C GLY A 131 -1.79 -3.30 11.29
N ALA A 132 -1.96 -3.43 12.60
CA ALA A 132 -2.46 -2.34 13.44
C ALA A 132 -1.46 -1.17 13.49
N ASP A 133 -0.17 -1.48 13.40
CA ASP A 133 0.93 -0.53 13.56
C ASP A 133 2.16 -0.82 12.68
N GLY A 134 2.16 -1.90 11.91
CA GLY A 134 3.31 -2.35 11.10
C GLY A 134 3.81 -1.29 10.12
N LEU A 135 2.92 -0.82 9.25
CA LEU A 135 3.13 0.32 8.37
C LEU A 135 1.81 1.01 8.10
N LEU A 136 1.72 2.30 8.41
CA LEU A 136 0.56 3.15 8.15
C LEU A 136 1.01 4.30 7.27
N ILE A 137 0.46 4.43 6.06
CA ILE A 137 0.71 5.56 5.16
C ILE A 137 -0.61 6.34 5.03
N GLY A 138 -0.61 7.60 5.44
CA GLY A 138 -1.82 8.44 5.45
C GLY A 138 -3.01 7.78 6.14
N PRO A 139 -2.91 7.35 7.42
CA PRO A 139 -4.05 6.80 8.14
C PRO A 139 -5.17 7.86 8.28
N PRO A 140 -6.43 7.45 8.45
CA PRO A 140 -7.54 8.38 8.64
C PRO A 140 -7.31 9.26 9.89
N LEU A 141 -7.77 10.51 9.84
CA LEU A 141 -7.49 11.51 10.90
C LEU A 141 -8.28 11.25 12.21
N ALA A 142 -9.22 10.32 12.22
CA ALA A 142 -9.93 9.90 13.44
C ALA A 142 -9.52 8.47 13.86
N PRO A 143 -9.38 8.20 15.17
CA PRO A 143 -9.02 6.88 15.66
C PRO A 143 -10.15 5.88 15.39
N VAL A 144 -9.89 4.90 14.51
CA VAL A 144 -10.74 3.72 14.33
C VAL A 144 -10.46 2.74 15.47
N MET A 145 -10.75 3.15 16.70
CA MET A 145 -10.64 2.30 17.89
C MET A 145 -12.02 2.14 18.50
N GLY A 146 -12.76 1.13 18.05
CA GLY A 146 -13.89 0.52 18.77
C GLY A 146 -15.12 1.38 19.07
N GLY A 147 -15.17 2.63 18.61
CA GLY A 147 -16.40 3.43 18.63
C GLY A 147 -17.22 3.11 17.39
N PHE A 148 -18.54 2.92 17.55
CA PHE A 148 -19.49 2.98 16.44
C PHE A 148 -19.37 4.36 15.80
N ALA A 149 -18.49 4.47 14.82
CA ALA A 149 -18.34 5.63 13.99
C ALA A 149 -19.60 5.65 13.13
N GLY A 150 -20.61 6.40 13.58
CA GLY A 150 -21.84 6.60 12.83
C GLY A 150 -21.53 7.13 11.42
N PRO A 151 -22.50 7.04 10.49
CA PRO A 151 -22.33 7.43 9.09
C PRO A 151 -21.84 8.89 8.90
N ASP A 152 -21.90 9.71 9.95
CA ASP A 152 -21.55 11.13 9.96
C ASP A 152 -20.18 11.43 10.59
N THR A 153 -19.38 10.42 10.94
CA THR A 153 -18.03 10.69 11.46
C THR A 153 -17.14 11.23 10.35
N ASN A 154 -16.85 12.53 10.43
CA ASN A 154 -15.82 13.23 9.65
C ASN A 154 -14.42 12.76 10.05
N SER A 155 -14.14 11.46 9.93
CA SER A 155 -12.81 10.91 9.91
C SER A 155 -12.11 11.54 8.72
N GLY A 156 -11.26 12.55 8.98
CA GLY A 156 -10.64 13.31 7.90
C GLY A 156 -9.83 12.42 6.97
N ILE A 157 -9.78 12.80 5.70
CA ILE A 157 -9.08 12.07 4.63
C ILE A 157 -7.59 12.01 4.98
N GLY A 158 -7.02 10.80 4.94
CA GLY A 158 -5.60 10.58 5.18
C GLY A 158 -4.71 11.31 4.17
N ASP A 159 -3.58 11.83 4.66
CA ASP A 159 -2.52 12.44 3.85
C ASP A 159 -1.33 11.49 3.74
N LEU A 160 -1.10 10.96 2.54
CA LEU A 160 -0.04 10.00 2.24
C LEU A 160 1.37 10.63 2.35
N ARG A 161 1.50 11.93 2.60
CA ARG A 161 2.79 12.55 2.97
C ARG A 161 3.32 12.10 4.33
N GLN A 162 2.52 11.44 5.15
CA GLN A 162 2.96 10.96 6.46
C GLN A 162 2.87 9.45 6.56
N ALA A 163 3.93 8.83 7.06
CA ALA A 163 3.92 7.40 7.38
C ALA A 163 4.41 7.14 8.80
N LYS A 164 3.89 6.07 9.41
CA LYS A 164 4.27 5.57 10.74
C LYS A 164 4.55 4.07 10.66
N SER A 165 5.44 3.57 11.50
CA SER A 165 5.75 2.14 11.56
C SER A 165 6.17 1.71 12.96
N ARG A 166 5.67 0.55 13.36
CA ARG A 166 6.06 -0.21 14.54
C ARG A 166 6.03 -1.72 14.22
N LEU A 167 7.20 -2.33 14.22
CA LEU A 167 7.43 -3.74 13.91
C LEU A 167 7.49 -4.58 15.18
N GLY A 168 7.29 -5.88 15.03
CA GLY A 168 7.39 -6.89 16.10
C GLY A 168 6.05 -7.45 16.58
N LEU A 169 4.93 -6.81 16.23
CA LEU A 169 3.58 -7.33 16.51
C LEU A 169 2.98 -8.00 15.28
N SER A 170 2.73 -7.20 14.23
CA SER A 170 2.11 -7.69 12.99
C SER A 170 3.16 -8.14 11.97
N TYR A 171 4.30 -7.46 11.87
CA TYR A 171 5.36 -7.77 10.90
C TYR A 171 6.70 -7.93 11.59
N ALA A 172 7.58 -8.76 11.03
CA ALA A 172 8.89 -9.04 11.58
C ALA A 172 9.72 -7.77 11.80
N LYS A 173 10.56 -7.77 12.84
CA LYS A 173 11.53 -6.69 13.07
C LYS A 173 12.61 -6.73 12.00
N ARG A 174 13.25 -5.58 11.79
CA ARG A 174 14.43 -5.46 10.93
C ARG A 174 15.57 -6.33 11.43
N THR A 175 16.46 -6.71 10.52
CA THR A 175 17.64 -7.53 10.85
C THR A 175 18.63 -6.82 11.76
N ASP A 176 18.60 -5.48 11.78
CA ASP A 176 19.36 -4.61 12.70
C ASP A 176 18.70 -4.45 14.09
N GLY A 177 17.59 -5.15 14.34
CA GLY A 177 16.87 -5.14 15.61
C GLY A 177 15.94 -3.93 15.81
N LYS A 178 15.91 -2.98 14.85
CA LYS A 178 15.06 -1.79 14.96
C LYS A 178 13.57 -2.12 14.86
N GLU A 179 12.78 -1.38 15.61
CA GLU A 179 11.33 -1.59 15.74
C GLU A 179 10.50 -0.75 14.76
N SER A 180 11.12 -0.05 13.81
CA SER A 180 10.40 0.70 12.78
C SER A 180 10.97 0.34 11.42
N LEU A 181 10.12 0.27 10.40
CA LEU A 181 10.54 0.09 9.01
C LEU A 181 11.54 1.19 8.59
N PHE A 182 11.39 2.39 9.13
CA PHE A 182 12.22 3.57 8.84
C PHE A 182 13.50 3.65 9.70
N GLY A 183 13.87 2.56 10.37
CA GLY A 183 15.05 2.52 11.22
C GLY A 183 14.80 3.18 12.57
N ASP A 184 15.49 4.29 12.87
CA ASP A 184 15.40 4.95 14.18
C ASP A 184 14.16 5.85 14.31
N ASP A 185 13.56 6.23 13.18
CA ASP A 185 12.35 7.05 13.14
C ASP A 185 11.09 6.17 13.20
N SER A 186 10.15 6.48 14.08
CA SER A 186 8.83 5.82 14.09
C SER A 186 7.80 6.49 13.16
N LYS A 187 8.12 7.70 12.68
CA LYS A 187 7.31 8.50 11.75
C LYS A 187 8.22 9.22 10.75
N VAL A 188 7.80 9.25 9.49
CA VAL A 188 8.54 9.93 8.42
C VAL A 188 7.60 10.75 7.54
N THR A 189 8.18 11.69 6.79
CA THR A 189 7.53 12.39 5.69
C THR A 189 7.88 11.69 4.38
N LEU A 190 6.86 11.41 3.56
CA LEU A 190 7.01 10.82 2.25
C LEU A 190 7.03 11.90 1.16
N GLU A 191 7.97 11.77 0.24
CA GLU A 191 8.06 12.60 -0.97
C GLU A 191 7.36 11.95 -2.16
N GLU A 192 7.18 10.63 -2.12
CA GLU A 192 6.50 9.89 -3.18
C GLU A 192 5.92 8.57 -2.63
N VAL A 193 4.75 8.20 -3.15
CA VAL A 193 4.14 6.88 -2.97
C VAL A 193 3.72 6.38 -4.34
N GLN A 194 4.20 5.20 -4.71
CA GLN A 194 3.87 4.54 -5.96
C GLN A 194 3.21 3.19 -5.70
N VAL A 195 2.25 2.83 -6.55
CA VAL A 195 1.58 1.52 -6.48
C VAL A 195 1.68 0.85 -7.85
N PHE A 196 2.13 -0.40 -7.84
CA PHE A 196 2.29 -1.21 -9.04
C PHE A 196 1.39 -2.44 -8.94
N CYS A 197 0.55 -2.65 -9.95
CA CYS A 197 -0.33 -3.81 -10.05
C CYS A 197 -0.25 -4.42 -11.46
N SER A 198 -0.83 -5.60 -11.64
CA SER A 198 -0.89 -6.23 -12.97
C SER A 198 -2.12 -5.77 -13.74
N PRO A 199 -1.98 -5.10 -14.91
CA PRO A 199 -3.13 -4.73 -15.74
C PRO A 199 -3.97 -5.93 -16.17
N GLN A 200 -3.34 -7.09 -16.34
CA GLN A 200 -4.00 -8.34 -16.70
C GLN A 200 -4.96 -8.78 -15.59
N ILE A 201 -4.54 -8.74 -14.32
CA ILE A 201 -5.42 -9.05 -13.18
C ILE A 201 -6.49 -7.98 -13.02
N ALA A 202 -6.12 -6.70 -13.11
CA ALA A 202 -7.05 -5.59 -12.97
C ALA A 202 -8.20 -5.67 -13.99
N SER A 203 -7.96 -6.18 -15.20
CA SER A 203 -8.99 -6.36 -16.23
C SER A 203 -10.06 -7.41 -15.91
N LEU A 204 -9.86 -8.23 -14.87
CA LEU A 204 -10.82 -9.24 -14.42
C LEU A 204 -11.90 -8.69 -13.48
N TYR A 205 -11.81 -7.42 -13.09
CA TYR A 205 -12.74 -6.69 -12.21
C TYR A 205 -13.57 -5.64 -12.98
#